data_AF-A0A1Q8VZC1-F1
#
_entry.id   AF-A0A1Q8VZC1-F1
#
_cell.length_a   1.000
_cell.length_b   1.000
_cell.length_c   1.000
_cell.angle_alpha   90.00
_cell.angle_beta   90.00
_cell.angle_gamma   90.00
#
_symmetry.space_group_name_H-M   'P 1'
#
loop_
_entity.id
_entity.type
_entity.pdbx_description
1 polymer ?
#
loop_
_entity_poly.entity_id
_entity_poly.type
_entity_poly.pdbx_seq_one_letter_code
_entity_poly.pdbx_strand_id
1 'polypeptide(L)' 'MPCIALERTTDETGTIHHHPTATELTLVRYQYPHDSDTWLYIGDDSRSHGLDITLESARRLVNVLEQYVAVAEEG' A
#
# COMPACT_ATOMS: atom_id res chain seq x y z
N MET A 1 -3.93 2.12 -10.26
CA MET A 1 -2.90 1.10 -10.62
C MET A 1 -3.47 -0.24 -10.21
N PRO A 2 -3.69 -1.18 -11.15
CA PRO A 2 -4.38 -2.43 -10.84
C PRO A 2 -3.52 -3.31 -9.91
N CYS A 3 -4.14 -3.85 -8.87
CA CYS A 3 -3.48 -4.70 -7.88
C CYS A 3 -4.49 -5.65 -7.23
N ILE A 4 -4.00 -6.60 -6.45
CA ILE A 4 -4.83 -7.53 -5.69
C ILE A 4 -4.70 -7.17 -4.21
N ALA A 5 -5.80 -6.78 -3.59
CA ALA A 5 -5.88 -6.67 -2.14
C ALA A 5 -6.24 -8.02 -1.55
N LEU A 6 -5.67 -8.31 -0.37
CA LEU A 6 -6.05 -9.46 0.42
C LEU A 6 -7.06 -9.01 1.46
N GLU A 7 -8.35 -9.22 1.19
CA GLU A 7 -9.39 -8.92 2.14
C GLU A 7 -9.46 -10.02 3.21
N ARG A 8 -9.70 -9.59 4.46
CA ARG A 8 -9.82 -10.47 5.62
C ARG A 8 -11.25 -10.43 6.11
N THR A 9 -11.94 -11.55 6.00
CA THR A 9 -13.27 -11.75 6.59
C THR A 9 -13.14 -12.67 7.78
N THR A 10 -13.74 -12.29 8.91
CA THR A 10 -13.80 -13.13 10.11
C THR A 10 -15.19 -13.72 10.18
N ASP A 11 -15.28 -15.05 10.18
CA ASP A 11 -16.55 -15.76 10.32
C ASP A 11 -17.09 -15.69 11.75
N GLU A 12 -18.36 -16.06 11.97
CA GLU A 12 -19.00 -16.15 13.29
C GLU A 12 -18.24 -17.04 14.30
N THR A 13 -17.44 -17.99 13.80
CA THR A 13 -16.55 -18.86 14.59
C THR A 13 -15.18 -18.24 14.93
N GLY A 14 -14.89 -17.02 14.46
CA GLY A 14 -13.61 -16.35 14.63
C GLY A 14 -12.52 -16.77 13.64
N THR A 15 -12.86 -17.59 12.64
CA THR A 15 -11.92 -18.02 11.60
C THR A 15 -11.65 -16.88 10.61
N ILE A 16 -10.38 -16.56 10.36
CA ILE A 16 -9.99 -15.52 9.40
C ILE A 16 -9.83 -16.14 8.01
N HIS A 17 -10.73 -15.77 7.11
CA HIS A 17 -10.66 -16.08 5.69
C HIS A 17 -9.94 -14.97 4.95
N HIS A 18 -9.08 -15.38 4.02
CA HIS A 18 -8.34 -14.48 3.14
C HIS A 18 -8.85 -14.70 1.72
N HIS A 19 -9.39 -13.66 1.08
CA HIS A 19 -9.76 -13.73 -0.33
C HIS A 19 -9.03 -12.65 -1.14
N PRO A 20 -8.46 -13.02 -2.30
CA PRO A 20 -7.88 -12.06 -3.21
C PRO A 20 -8.99 -11.30 -3.93
N THR A 21 -8.98 -9.98 -3.82
CA THR A 21 -9.94 -9.09 -4.50
C THR A 21 -9.19 -8.13 -5.39
N ALA A 22 -9.64 -8.01 -6.64
CA ALA A 22 -9.11 -7.03 -7.57
C ALA A 22 -9.43 -5.62 -7.06
N THR A 23 -8.41 -4.79 -6.92
CA THR A 23 -8.55 -3.41 -6.48
C THR A 23 -7.63 -2.47 -7.26
N GLU A 24 -7.85 -1.18 -7.15
CA GLU A 24 -7.02 -0.16 -7.78
C GLU A 24 -6.33 0.69 -6.73
N LEU A 25 -5.00 0.63 -6.68
CA LEU A 25 -4.19 1.55 -5.89
C LEU A 25 -4.14 2.92 -6.56
N THR A 26 -4.54 3.93 -5.80
CA THR A 26 -4.42 5.34 -6.15
C THR A 26 -3.21 5.93 -5.47
N LEU A 27 -2.41 6.68 -6.23
CA LEU A 27 -1.28 7.44 -5.73
C LEU A 27 -1.60 8.93 -5.84
N VAL A 28 -1.70 9.62 -4.70
CA VAL A 28 -1.99 11.06 -4.66
C VAL A 28 -0.84 11.79 -4.01
N ARG A 29 -0.23 12.72 -4.76
CA ARG A 29 0.77 13.63 -4.23
C ARG A 29 0.11 14.87 -3.67
N TYR A 30 0.44 15.23 -2.43
CA TYR A 30 -0.07 16.43 -1.80
C TYR A 30 0.97 17.03 -0.85
N GLN A 31 0.70 18.22 -0.34
CA GLN A 31 1.57 18.93 0.60
C GLN A 31 0.71 19.57 1.68
N TYR A 32 1.09 19.40 2.94
CA TYR A 32 0.41 20.08 4.03
C TYR A 32 0.79 21.57 4.05
N PRO A 33 -0.15 22.47 4.41
CA PRO A 33 0.09 23.91 4.33
C PRO A 33 1.17 24.42 5.30
N HIS A 34 1.59 23.62 6.28
CA HIS A 34 2.58 23.98 7.31
C HIS A 34 3.84 23.11 7.23
N ASP A 35 3.94 22.29 6.18
CA ASP A 35 4.99 21.30 6.02
C ASP A 35 5.67 21.50 4.66
N SER A 36 6.99 21.59 4.66
CA SER A 36 7.75 21.72 3.41
C SER A 36 7.87 20.41 2.64
N ASP A 37 7.58 19.29 3.29
CA ASP A 37 7.71 17.98 2.67
C ASP A 37 6.53 17.67 1.74
N THR A 38 6.87 16.96 0.67
CA THR A 38 5.88 16.37 -0.21
C THR A 38 5.43 15.04 0.38
N TRP A 39 4.12 14.88 0.50
CA TRP A 39 3.47 13.65 0.93
C TRP A 39 2.87 12.90 -0.26
N LEU A 40 2.83 11.59 -0.11
CA LEU A 40 2.26 10.65 -1.07
C LEU A 40 1.30 9.74 -0.31
N TYR A 41 0.04 9.79 -0.69
CA TYR A 41 -0.98 8.83 -0.28
C TYR A 41 -0.96 7.64 -1.25
N ILE A 42 -0.94 6.43 -0.71
CA ILE A 42 -1.03 5.16 -1.45
C ILE A 42 -2.18 4.37 -0.84
N GLY A 43 -3.28 4.15 -1.57
CA GLY A 43 -4.42 3.42 -1.05
C GLY A 43 -5.47 3.10 -2.10
N ASP A 44 -6.44 2.26 -1.76
CA ASP A 44 -7.43 1.70 -2.68
C ASP A 44 -8.79 2.44 -2.69
N ASP A 45 -8.80 3.77 -2.51
CA ASP A 45 -10.00 4.61 -2.28
C ASP A 45 -10.79 4.29 -0.99
N SER A 46 -10.60 3.10 -0.42
CA SER A 46 -11.07 2.73 0.91
C SER A 46 -10.38 3.58 1.98
N ARG A 47 -11.17 4.41 2.69
CA ARG A 47 -10.68 5.35 3.73
C ARG A 47 -9.96 4.67 4.90
N SER A 48 -9.99 3.34 4.99
CA SER A 48 -9.51 2.56 6.14
C SER A 48 -8.13 1.94 5.93
N HIS A 49 -7.59 1.94 4.71
CA HIS A 49 -6.40 1.12 4.36
C HIS A 49 -5.30 1.88 3.61
N GLY A 50 -5.39 3.21 3.51
CA GLY A 50 -4.37 4.02 2.87
C GLY A 50 -3.11 4.23 3.71
N LEU A 51 -1.97 4.43 3.04
CA LEU A 51 -0.67 4.74 3.61
C LEU A 51 -0.23 6.14 3.16
N ASP A 52 0.00 7.02 4.13
CA ASP A 52 0.61 8.33 3.91
C ASP A 52 2.09 8.28 4.23
N ILE A 53 2.93 8.59 3.25
CA ILE A 53 4.38 8.64 3.41
C ILE A 53 4.97 9.87 2.73
N THR A 54 6.09 10.37 3.26
CA THR A 54 6.85 11.42 2.57
C THR A 54 7.49 10.87 1.30
N LEU A 55 7.78 11.75 0.35
CA LEU A 55 8.42 11.38 -0.92
C LEU A 55 9.79 10.72 -0.69
N GLU A 56 10.56 11.16 0.30
CA GLU A 56 11.82 10.53 0.67
C GLU A 56 11.62 9.09 1.18
N SER A 57 10.63 8.89 2.04
CA SER A 57 10.28 7.56 2.57
C SER A 57 9.78 6.64 1.46
N ALA A 58 8.98 7.16 0.52
CA ALA A 58 8.53 6.42 -0.65
C ALA A 58 9.72 5.93 -1.51
N ARG A 59 10.74 6.77 -1.73
CA ARG A 59 11.94 6.38 -2.48
C ARG A 59 12.74 5.28 -1.78
N ARG A 60 12.85 5.36 -0.46
CA ARG A 60 13.50 4.30 0.35
C ARG A 60 12.70 3.00 0.28
N LEU A 61 11.37 3.09 0.39
CA LEU A 61 10.48 1.94 0.30
C LEU A 61 10.59 1.25 -1.06
N VAL A 62 10.57 2.00 -2.17
CA VAL A 62 10.75 1.45 -3.52
C VAL A 62 12.08 0.69 -3.61
N ASN A 63 13.17 1.26 -3.13
CA ASN A 63 14.48 0.59 -3.18
C ASN A 63 14.49 -0.74 -2.40
N VAL A 64 13.90 -0.77 -1.20
CA VAL A 64 13.79 -2.01 -0.40
C VAL A 64 12.89 -3.04 -1.10
N LEU A 65 11.77 -2.60 -1.68
CA LEU A 65 10.87 -3.48 -2.42
C LEU A 65 11.52 -4.05 -3.68
N GLU A 66 12.27 -3.23 -4.43
CA GLU A 66 13.04 -3.69 -5.60
C GLU A 66 14.04 -4.78 -5.21
N GLN A 67 14.76 -4.61 -4.09
CA GLN A 67 15.67 -5.64 -3.57
C GLN A 67 14.93 -6.90 -3.14
N TYR A 68 13.78 -6.76 -2.47
CA TYR A 68 12.99 -7.89 -2.00
C TYR A 68 12.42 -8.72 -3.16
N VAL A 69 11.89 -8.06 -4.18
CA VAL A 69 11.36 -8.73 -5.37
C VAL A 69 12.49 -9.43 -6.14
N ALA A 70 13.65 -8.78 -6.29
CA ALA A 70 14.79 -9.41 -6.95
C ALA A 70 15.22 -10.73 -6.27
N VAL A 71 15.17 -10.79 -4.94
CA VAL A 71 15.46 -12.02 -4.17
C VAL A 71 14.35 -13.07 -4.28
N ALA A 72 13.10 -12.65 -4.43
CA ALA A 72 11.96 -13.56 -4.54
C ALA A 72 11.89 -14.29 -5.90
N GLU A 73 12.51 -13.74 -6.94
CA GLU A 73 12.54 -14.30 -8.30
C GLU A 73 13.69 -15.31 -8.51
N GLU A 74 14.57 -15.50 -7.53
CA GLU A 74 15.69 -16.47 -7.56
C GLU A 74 15.33 -17.85 -6.95
N GLY A 75 14.04 -18.12 -6.70
CA GLY A 75 13.52 -19.33 -6.04
C GLY A 75 12.72 -20.27 -6.93
#